data_AF-A0AAU2S5C8-F1
#
_entry.id   AF-A0AAU2S5C8-F1
#
_cell.length_a   1.000
_cell.length_b   1.000
_cell.length_c   1.000
_cell.angle_alpha   90.00
_cell.angle_beta   90.00
_cell.angle_gamma   90.00
#
_symmetry.space_group_name_H-M   'P 1'
#
loop_
_entity.id
_entity.type
_entity.pdbx_description
1 polymer ?
#
loop_
_entity_poly.entity_id
_entity_poly.type
_entity_poly.pdbx_seq_one_letter_code
_entity_poly.pdbx_strand_id
1 'polypeptide(L)'
;MTARAAHRPVGTVTRGTTNPNRLRRMDRWITATHGPGLRRTDDPLAIDLGYGAAPWTAVELLQRLRTVAPRARVVGVEIEPARVAAAKPYEREGLEFRHGGFEVAVQPRPMLIRAANVLRQYEEGEVAEVWARLSARLAPGGLLVEGTCDEIGRRHVWVALGPEGPRTVTFATRLGSLERPSDLAERLPKALIHRNVPGEPVHAFLRDFDRAWAAAAPYASYGARQRWIRAVRDLTADWPVTDGPVRWRQGEVTVAWGALAPRG
;
A
#
# COMPACT_ATOMS: atom_id res chain seq x y z
N MET A 1 -39.27 -13.14 15.65
CA MET A 1 -38.09 -12.28 15.34
C MET A 1 -36.92 -13.19 15.03
N THR A 2 -36.66 -13.47 13.76
CA THR A 2 -35.54 -14.29 13.32
C THR A 2 -34.23 -13.54 13.58
N ALA A 3 -33.36 -14.11 14.43
CA ALA A 3 -32.02 -13.59 14.65
C ALA A 3 -31.29 -13.58 13.30
N ARG A 4 -30.92 -12.39 12.83
CA ARG A 4 -30.05 -12.21 11.66
C ARG A 4 -28.76 -12.96 11.98
N ALA A 5 -28.46 -14.04 11.26
CA ALA A 5 -27.20 -14.75 11.41
C ALA A 5 -26.07 -13.72 11.27
N ALA A 6 -25.24 -13.57 12.30
CA ALA A 6 -24.10 -12.67 12.27
C ALA A 6 -23.17 -13.16 11.14
N HIS A 7 -23.12 -12.42 10.04
CA HIS A 7 -22.29 -12.76 8.91
C HIS A 7 -20.84 -12.77 9.38
N ARG A 8 -20.17 -13.93 9.31
CA ARG A 8 -18.73 -14.02 9.62
C ARG A 8 -17.97 -13.10 8.65
N PRO A 9 -17.03 -12.26 9.13
CA PRO A 9 -16.26 -11.42 8.21
C PRO A 9 -15.44 -12.29 7.27
N VAL A 10 -15.25 -11.82 6.05
CA VAL A 10 -14.40 -12.53 5.08
C VAL A 10 -12.99 -12.00 5.18
N GLY A 11 -12.06 -12.87 5.53
CA GLY A 11 -10.67 -12.50 5.73
C GLY A 11 -9.94 -13.54 6.55
N THR A 12 -8.67 -13.25 6.86
CA THR A 12 -7.85 -14.03 7.78
C THR A 12 -7.13 -13.06 8.70
N VAL A 13 -6.95 -13.45 9.96
CA VAL A 13 -6.27 -12.61 10.96
C VAL A 13 -4.83 -12.32 10.53
N THR A 14 -4.41 -11.06 10.62
CA THR A 14 -3.02 -10.66 10.38
C THR A 14 -2.12 -11.11 11.53
N ARG A 15 -0.91 -11.59 11.20
CA ARG A 15 0.10 -12.05 12.18
C ARG A 15 1.17 -10.98 12.43
N GLY A 16 1.67 -10.91 13.66
CA GLY A 16 2.80 -10.06 14.06
C GLY A 16 2.41 -8.77 14.78
N THR A 17 3.43 -8.00 15.20
CA THR A 17 3.25 -6.72 15.89
C THR A 17 2.96 -5.59 14.91
N THR A 18 2.25 -4.57 15.39
CA THR A 18 1.98 -3.35 14.61
C THR A 18 2.78 -2.21 15.23
N ASN A 19 3.90 -1.87 14.61
CA ASN A 19 4.76 -0.79 15.09
C ASN A 19 4.25 0.58 14.61
N PRO A 20 4.32 1.63 15.45
CA PRO A 20 4.06 3.00 15.03
C PRO A 20 4.89 3.41 13.81
N ASN A 21 4.31 4.22 12.94
CA ASN A 21 4.87 4.79 11.73
C ASN A 21 5.38 3.78 10.69
N ARG A 22 5.09 2.48 10.84
CA ARG A 22 5.55 1.47 9.88
C ARG A 22 4.96 1.70 8.48
N LEU A 23 3.80 2.34 8.35
CA LEU A 23 3.15 2.63 7.05
C LEU A 23 3.39 4.05 6.54
N ARG A 24 4.19 4.86 7.23
CA ARG A 24 4.37 6.30 6.94
C ARG A 24 4.75 6.61 5.49
N ARG A 25 5.51 5.74 4.82
CA ARG A 25 5.89 5.91 3.40
C ARG A 25 4.68 5.80 2.49
N MET A 26 3.90 4.73 2.66
CA MET A 26 2.65 4.51 1.95
C MET A 26 1.69 5.68 2.21
N ASP A 27 1.55 6.14 3.45
CA ASP A 27 0.62 7.22 3.78
C ASP A 27 1.01 8.56 3.14
N ARG A 28 2.32 8.86 3.08
CA ARG A 28 2.86 10.05 2.37
C ARG A 28 2.73 9.94 0.85
N TRP A 29 2.74 8.73 0.32
CA TRP A 29 2.48 8.49 -1.09
C TRP A 29 0.99 8.68 -1.38
N ILE A 30 0.11 8.08 -0.57
CA ILE A 30 -1.35 8.24 -0.66
C ILE A 30 -1.74 9.71 -0.67
N THR A 31 -1.25 10.53 0.28
CA THR A 31 -1.64 11.94 0.30
C THR A 31 -1.10 12.76 -0.86
N ALA A 32 0.04 12.38 -1.43
CA ALA A 32 0.59 13.07 -2.59
C ALA A 32 -0.13 12.68 -3.89
N THR A 33 -0.37 11.38 -4.08
CA THR A 33 -0.95 10.84 -5.31
C THR A 33 -2.47 10.94 -5.33
N HIS A 34 -3.13 10.67 -4.20
CA HIS A 34 -4.60 10.63 -4.09
C HIS A 34 -5.22 11.83 -3.35
N GLY A 35 -4.38 12.69 -2.76
CA GLY A 35 -4.83 13.90 -2.05
C GLY A 35 -5.78 14.80 -2.85
N PRO A 36 -5.57 15.06 -4.15
CA PRO A 36 -6.50 15.83 -4.97
C PRO A 36 -7.89 15.20 -5.10
N GLY A 37 -7.99 13.86 -5.11
CA GLY A 37 -9.27 13.15 -5.13
C GLY A 37 -9.98 13.31 -3.80
N LEU A 38 -9.27 13.05 -2.69
CA LEU A 38 -9.80 13.19 -1.33
C LEU A 38 -10.29 14.61 -1.02
N ARG A 39 -9.59 15.66 -1.49
CA ARG A 39 -9.99 17.06 -1.28
C ARG A 39 -11.28 17.47 -1.97
N ARG A 40 -11.60 16.84 -3.10
CA ARG A 40 -12.79 17.17 -3.90
C ARG A 40 -14.04 16.42 -3.44
N THR A 41 -13.89 15.45 -2.55
CA THR A 41 -15.00 14.71 -1.95
C THR A 41 -15.46 15.42 -0.69
N ASP A 42 -16.75 15.70 -0.56
CA ASP A 42 -17.30 16.42 0.59
C ASP A 42 -17.14 15.66 1.92
N ASP A 43 -17.29 14.34 1.88
CA ASP A 43 -17.13 13.44 3.03
C ASP A 43 -16.20 12.28 2.68
N PRO A 44 -14.87 12.54 2.58
CA PRO A 44 -13.91 11.54 2.13
C PRO A 44 -13.73 10.46 3.20
N LEU A 45 -14.24 9.26 2.91
CA LEU A 45 -14.06 8.08 3.76
C LEU A 45 -12.86 7.25 3.29
N ALA A 46 -11.99 6.90 4.23
CA ALA A 46 -10.89 5.96 4.04
C ALA A 46 -11.04 4.74 4.96
N ILE A 47 -10.64 3.57 4.48
CA ILE A 47 -10.65 2.32 5.23
C ILE A 47 -9.22 1.86 5.46
N ASP A 48 -8.87 1.58 6.71
CA ASP A 48 -7.67 0.81 7.05
C ASP A 48 -8.08 -0.63 7.33
N LEU A 49 -7.87 -1.50 6.35
CA LEU A 49 -8.29 -2.89 6.40
C LEU A 49 -7.18 -3.74 7.04
N GLY A 50 -7.52 -4.45 8.11
CA GLY A 50 -6.59 -5.32 8.83
C GLY A 50 -5.50 -4.54 9.57
N TYR A 51 -5.88 -3.56 10.40
CA TYR A 51 -4.94 -2.69 11.11
C TYR A 51 -4.02 -3.42 12.10
N GLY A 52 -4.31 -4.68 12.43
CA GLY A 52 -3.41 -5.53 13.20
C GLY A 52 -3.56 -5.41 14.72
N ALA A 53 -2.53 -5.84 15.45
CA ALA A 53 -2.59 -5.99 16.91
C ALA A 53 -2.82 -4.68 17.68
N ALA A 54 -2.50 -3.53 17.07
CA ALA A 54 -2.71 -2.22 17.67
C ALA A 54 -3.21 -1.22 16.61
N PRO A 55 -4.04 -0.23 16.98
CA PRO A 55 -4.75 0.62 16.01
C PRO A 55 -3.90 1.74 15.38
N TRP A 56 -2.57 1.70 15.56
CA TRP A 56 -1.68 2.80 15.18
C TRP A 56 -1.77 3.15 13.71
N THR A 57 -1.89 2.16 12.83
CA THR A 57 -1.95 2.39 11.39
C THR A 57 -3.18 3.22 11.02
N ALA A 58 -4.34 2.96 11.62
CA ALA A 58 -5.58 3.71 11.35
C ALA A 58 -5.53 5.12 11.93
N VAL A 59 -4.98 5.27 13.14
CA VAL A 59 -4.75 6.57 13.79
C VAL A 59 -3.83 7.44 12.95
N GLU A 60 -2.68 6.90 12.53
CA GLU A 60 -1.67 7.60 11.74
C GLU A 60 -2.17 7.92 10.34
N LEU A 61 -2.98 7.03 9.74
CA LEU A 61 -3.64 7.29 8.46
C LEU A 61 -4.54 8.53 8.58
N LEU A 62 -5.41 8.60 9.57
CA LEU A 62 -6.29 9.76 9.76
C LEU A 62 -5.49 11.05 9.89
N GLN A 63 -4.47 11.04 10.76
CA GLN A 63 -3.60 12.19 10.99
C GLN A 63 -2.95 12.66 9.68
N ARG A 64 -2.50 11.71 8.84
CA ARG A 64 -1.86 12.03 7.57
C ARG A 64 -2.86 12.55 6.54
N LEU A 65 -4.02 11.91 6.39
CA LEU A 65 -5.04 12.33 5.43
C LEU A 65 -5.55 13.73 5.74
N ARG A 66 -5.73 14.08 7.03
CA ARG A 66 -6.21 15.40 7.44
C ARG A 66 -5.25 16.55 7.17
N THR A 67 -3.96 16.27 6.88
CA THR A 67 -3.04 17.32 6.41
C THR A 67 -3.35 17.78 5.00
N VAL A 68 -4.13 17.02 4.23
CA VAL A 68 -4.49 17.37 2.84
C VAL A 68 -5.99 17.45 2.62
N ALA A 69 -6.80 16.71 3.38
CA ALA A 69 -8.26 16.70 3.33
C ALA A 69 -8.81 16.78 4.77
N PRO A 70 -9.02 17.98 5.33
CA PRO A 70 -9.36 18.17 6.75
C PRO A 70 -10.61 17.42 7.21
N ARG A 71 -11.57 17.21 6.31
CA ARG A 71 -12.83 16.50 6.55
C ARG A 71 -12.71 14.98 6.45
N ALA A 72 -11.53 14.44 6.17
CA ALA A 72 -11.35 13.00 6.02
C ALA A 72 -11.75 12.23 7.29
N ARG A 73 -12.42 11.10 7.06
CA ARG A 73 -12.75 10.09 8.08
C ARG A 73 -12.04 8.79 7.76
N VAL A 74 -11.65 8.07 8.80
CA VAL A 74 -11.03 6.74 8.71
C VAL A 74 -11.86 5.75 9.50
N VAL A 75 -12.08 4.58 8.93
CA VAL A 75 -12.60 3.41 9.64
C VAL A 75 -11.52 2.34 9.67
N GLY A 76 -11.05 2.00 10.86
CA GLY A 76 -10.21 0.83 11.06
C GLY A 76 -11.08 -0.43 11.08
N VAL A 77 -10.83 -1.35 10.14
CA VAL A 77 -11.57 -2.62 10.04
C VAL A 77 -10.64 -3.76 10.44
N GLU A 78 -11.10 -4.62 11.35
CA GLU A 78 -10.33 -5.79 11.79
C GLU A 78 -11.26 -7.00 12.01
N ILE A 79 -10.75 -8.19 11.66
CA ILE A 79 -11.54 -9.43 11.70
C ILE A 79 -11.59 -10.05 13.09
N GLU A 80 -10.66 -9.67 13.98
CA GLU A 80 -10.61 -10.18 15.36
C GLU A 80 -11.36 -9.25 16.32
N PRO A 81 -12.51 -9.67 16.90
CA PRO A 81 -13.32 -8.81 17.77
C PRO A 81 -12.57 -8.24 18.96
N ALA A 82 -11.64 -9.00 19.55
CA ALA A 82 -10.83 -8.55 20.68
C ALA A 82 -9.93 -7.36 20.31
N ARG A 83 -9.37 -7.33 19.10
CA ARG A 83 -8.58 -6.20 18.60
C ARG A 83 -9.44 -4.97 18.35
N VAL A 84 -10.70 -5.16 17.93
CA VAL A 84 -11.68 -4.07 17.77
C VAL A 84 -12.04 -3.48 19.12
N ALA A 85 -12.34 -4.32 20.11
CA ALA A 85 -12.62 -3.89 21.48
C ALA A 85 -11.43 -3.11 22.07
N ALA A 86 -10.20 -3.62 21.91
CA ALA A 86 -8.99 -2.95 22.36
C ALA A 86 -8.70 -1.61 21.64
N ALA A 87 -9.22 -1.43 20.42
CA ALA A 87 -9.06 -0.19 19.66
C ALA A 87 -10.08 0.90 20.04
N LYS A 88 -11.22 0.56 20.66
CA LYS A 88 -12.28 1.52 21.03
C LYS A 88 -11.80 2.74 21.82
N PRO A 89 -10.90 2.63 22.80
CA PRO A 89 -10.38 3.80 23.52
C PRO A 89 -9.64 4.83 22.65
N TYR A 90 -9.25 4.47 21.42
CA TYR A 90 -8.54 5.34 20.49
C TYR A 90 -9.44 6.07 19.49
N GLU A 91 -10.74 5.77 19.50
CA GLU A 91 -11.75 6.49 18.71
C GLU A 91 -11.72 7.99 19.02
N ARG A 92 -11.96 8.79 17.99
CA ARG A 92 -11.96 10.26 18.07
C ARG A 92 -12.76 10.80 16.90
N GLU A 93 -12.94 12.11 16.85
CA GLU A 93 -13.58 12.75 15.69
C GLU A 93 -12.92 12.31 14.38
N GLY A 94 -13.70 11.65 13.52
CA GLY A 94 -13.26 11.12 12.22
C GLY A 94 -12.52 9.79 12.26
N LEU A 95 -12.41 9.11 13.40
CA LEU A 95 -11.85 7.75 13.51
C LEU A 95 -12.77 6.85 14.32
N GLU A 96 -13.20 5.75 13.71
CA GLU A 96 -13.93 4.68 14.38
C GLU A 96 -13.34 3.31 14.03
N PHE A 97 -13.63 2.31 14.87
CA PHE A 97 -13.21 0.92 14.64
C PHE A 97 -14.41 -0.01 14.51
N ARG A 98 -14.35 -0.88 13.50
CA ARG A 98 -15.43 -1.83 13.17
C ARG A 98 -14.89 -3.25 13.00
N HIS A 99 -15.68 -4.20 13.45
CA HIS A 99 -15.45 -5.61 13.15
C HIS A 99 -15.91 -5.90 11.72
N GLY A 100 -15.02 -6.49 10.92
CA GLY A 100 -15.27 -6.75 9.51
C GLY A 100 -14.03 -7.26 8.77
N GLY A 101 -14.16 -7.41 7.45
CA GLY A 101 -13.15 -7.88 6.53
C GLY A 101 -13.39 -7.34 5.11
N PHE A 102 -13.21 -8.17 4.10
CA PHE A 102 -13.23 -7.78 2.68
C PHE A 102 -14.60 -7.35 2.17
N GLU A 103 -15.66 -7.58 2.93
CA GLU A 103 -16.98 -7.05 2.60
C GLU A 103 -17.03 -5.52 2.70
N VAL A 104 -16.18 -4.89 3.53
CA VAL A 104 -16.09 -3.43 3.73
C VAL A 104 -17.49 -2.80 3.82
N ALA A 105 -18.28 -3.27 4.79
CA ALA A 105 -19.69 -2.90 4.97
C ALA A 105 -19.85 -1.51 5.64
N VAL A 106 -19.40 -0.47 4.94
CA VAL A 106 -19.38 0.93 5.38
C VAL A 106 -20.06 1.83 4.36
N GLN A 107 -20.64 2.93 4.83
CA GLN A 107 -21.24 3.97 4.00
C GLN A 107 -20.75 5.36 4.47
N PRO A 108 -20.57 6.33 3.56
CA PRO A 108 -20.65 6.20 2.10
C PRO A 108 -19.55 5.28 1.55
N ARG A 109 -19.57 4.95 0.25
CA ARG A 109 -18.48 4.18 -0.37
C ARG A 109 -17.13 4.90 -0.16
N PRO A 110 -16.06 4.19 0.24
CA PRO A 110 -14.78 4.84 0.52
C PRO A 110 -14.08 5.37 -0.74
N MET A 111 -13.43 6.52 -0.59
CA MET A 111 -12.49 7.05 -1.58
C MET A 111 -11.12 6.37 -1.49
N LEU A 112 -10.80 5.73 -0.36
CA LEU A 112 -9.55 5.02 -0.14
C LEU A 112 -9.79 3.72 0.63
N ILE A 113 -9.23 2.61 0.16
CA ILE A 113 -9.04 1.40 0.96
C ILE A 113 -7.54 1.15 1.02
N ARG A 114 -6.96 1.05 2.21
CA ARG A 114 -5.57 0.63 2.43
C ARG A 114 -5.57 -0.77 3.03
N ALA A 115 -4.86 -1.70 2.40
CA ALA A 115 -4.74 -3.09 2.82
C ALA A 115 -3.26 -3.48 2.90
N ALA A 116 -2.57 -3.06 3.96
CA ALA A 116 -1.13 -3.28 4.13
C ALA A 116 -0.84 -4.56 4.92
N ASN A 117 0.00 -5.44 4.37
CA ASN A 117 0.36 -6.76 4.91
C ASN A 117 -0.85 -7.71 5.09
N VAL A 118 -1.99 -7.41 4.45
CA VAL A 118 -3.24 -8.16 4.59
C VAL A 118 -3.27 -9.41 3.73
N LEU A 119 -2.70 -9.39 2.52
CA LEU A 119 -2.82 -10.53 1.58
C LEU A 119 -1.66 -11.53 1.67
N ARG A 120 -0.72 -11.36 2.60
CA ARG A 120 0.52 -12.17 2.64
C ARG A 120 0.29 -13.66 2.84
N GLN A 121 -0.75 -14.00 3.59
CA GLN A 121 -1.12 -15.38 3.92
C GLN A 121 -2.11 -16.02 2.96
N TYR A 122 -2.56 -15.30 1.94
CA TYR A 122 -3.43 -15.86 0.89
C TYR A 122 -2.59 -16.58 -0.15
N GLU A 123 -3.24 -17.44 -0.92
CA GLU A 123 -2.67 -18.01 -2.12
C GLU A 123 -2.68 -16.99 -3.28
N GLU A 124 -1.75 -17.16 -4.21
CA GLU A 124 -1.59 -16.21 -5.33
C GLU A 124 -2.87 -16.10 -6.17
N GLY A 125 -3.54 -17.21 -6.43
CA GLY A 125 -4.79 -17.25 -7.20
C GLY A 125 -5.98 -16.55 -6.53
N GLU A 126 -5.92 -16.30 -5.21
CA GLU A 126 -7.00 -15.63 -4.49
C GLU A 126 -6.92 -14.10 -4.58
N VAL A 127 -5.73 -13.55 -4.90
CA VAL A 127 -5.46 -12.11 -4.85
C VAL A 127 -6.37 -11.33 -5.80
N ALA A 128 -6.56 -11.84 -7.02
CA ALA A 128 -7.40 -11.18 -8.04
C ALA A 128 -8.86 -11.05 -7.59
N GLU A 129 -9.43 -12.09 -6.97
CA GLU A 129 -10.80 -12.04 -6.46
C GLU A 129 -10.93 -11.05 -5.31
N VAL A 130 -9.96 -11.02 -4.39
CA VAL A 130 -9.97 -10.06 -3.28
C VAL A 130 -9.84 -8.63 -3.79
N TRP A 131 -8.96 -8.38 -4.77
CA TRP A 131 -8.84 -7.07 -5.42
C TRP A 131 -10.14 -6.63 -6.09
N ALA A 132 -10.81 -7.51 -6.84
CA ALA A 132 -12.09 -7.20 -7.46
C ALA A 132 -13.16 -6.85 -6.42
N ARG A 133 -13.23 -7.64 -5.33
CA ARG A 133 -14.18 -7.42 -4.22
C ARG A 133 -13.96 -6.08 -3.53
N LEU A 134 -12.73 -5.74 -3.18
CA LEU A 134 -12.39 -4.48 -2.53
C LEU A 134 -12.60 -3.29 -3.47
N SER A 135 -12.21 -3.41 -4.74
CA SER A 135 -12.35 -2.34 -5.73
C SER A 135 -13.82 -2.03 -6.03
N ALA A 136 -14.70 -3.04 -6.02
CA ALA A 136 -16.15 -2.85 -6.17
C ALA A 136 -16.80 -2.04 -5.03
N ARG A 137 -16.11 -1.88 -3.89
CA ARG A 137 -16.57 -1.07 -2.76
C ARG A 137 -16.18 0.40 -2.87
N LEU A 138 -15.23 0.74 -3.74
CA LEU A 138 -14.78 2.11 -3.91
C LEU A 138 -15.88 3.02 -4.45
N ALA A 139 -15.86 4.27 -4.00
CA ALA A 139 -16.58 5.35 -4.66
C ALA A 139 -15.99 5.62 -6.07
N PRO A 140 -16.73 6.28 -6.97
CA PRO A 140 -16.17 6.78 -8.21
C PRO A 140 -14.89 7.60 -7.97
N GLY A 141 -13.82 7.28 -8.69
CA GLY A 141 -12.50 7.90 -8.49
C GLY A 141 -11.77 7.45 -7.23
N GLY A 142 -12.27 6.44 -6.49
CA GLY A 142 -11.61 5.88 -5.33
C GLY A 142 -10.34 5.08 -5.68
N LEU A 143 -9.55 4.76 -4.65
CA LEU A 143 -8.28 4.05 -4.78
C LEU A 143 -8.17 2.93 -3.74
N LEU A 144 -7.79 1.74 -4.19
CA LEU A 144 -7.31 0.66 -3.32
C LEU A 144 -5.78 0.67 -3.35
N VAL A 145 -5.15 0.63 -2.18
CA VAL A 145 -3.70 0.49 -2.02
C VAL A 145 -3.42 -0.76 -1.22
N GLU A 146 -2.91 -1.79 -1.90
CA GLU A 146 -2.55 -3.08 -1.32
C GLU A 146 -1.04 -3.25 -1.39
N GLY A 147 -0.42 -3.75 -0.33
CA GLY A 147 1.01 -4.02 -0.40
C GLY A 147 1.60 -4.55 0.88
N THR A 148 2.92 -4.71 0.88
CA THR A 148 3.68 -5.27 2.00
C THR A 148 4.80 -4.34 2.43
N CYS A 149 5.05 -4.29 3.73
CA CYS A 149 6.20 -3.64 4.33
C CYS A 149 6.89 -4.54 5.37
N ASP A 150 8.16 -4.23 5.65
CA ASP A 150 8.88 -4.80 6.79
C ASP A 150 8.32 -4.27 8.14
N GLU A 151 8.81 -4.85 9.23
CA GLU A 151 8.28 -4.64 10.59
C GLU A 151 8.39 -3.17 11.04
N ILE A 152 9.40 -2.46 10.55
CA ILE A 152 9.73 -1.09 10.95
C ILE A 152 9.48 -0.05 9.84
N GLY A 153 8.94 -0.46 8.69
CA GLY A 153 8.59 0.44 7.60
C GLY A 153 9.77 1.05 6.83
N ARG A 154 10.88 0.32 6.73
CA ARG A 154 12.02 0.72 5.89
C ARG A 154 11.84 0.27 4.45
N ARG A 155 11.23 -0.88 4.17
CA ARG A 155 11.08 -1.47 2.83
C ARG A 155 9.63 -1.74 2.54
N HIS A 156 9.15 -1.30 1.38
CA HIS A 156 7.76 -1.43 0.98
C HIS A 156 7.65 -1.67 -0.51
N VAL A 157 6.66 -2.47 -0.88
CA VAL A 157 6.12 -2.48 -2.23
C VAL A 157 4.59 -2.53 -2.17
N TRP A 158 3.92 -1.71 -2.96
CA TRP A 158 2.45 -1.71 -3.03
C TRP A 158 1.93 -1.50 -4.44
N VAL A 159 0.75 -2.06 -4.70
CA VAL A 159 -0.05 -1.85 -5.90
C VAL A 159 -1.14 -0.83 -5.58
N ALA A 160 -1.35 0.10 -6.50
CA ALA A 160 -2.49 1.00 -6.47
C ALA A 160 -3.49 0.59 -7.55
N LEU A 161 -4.75 0.41 -7.15
CA LEU A 161 -5.83 -0.07 -7.99
C LEU A 161 -6.98 0.92 -8.01
N GLY A 162 -7.52 1.16 -9.20
CA GLY A 162 -8.80 1.83 -9.38
C GLY A 162 -9.96 0.83 -9.47
N PRO A 163 -11.19 1.34 -9.66
CA PRO A 163 -12.34 0.50 -9.98
C PRO A 163 -12.14 -0.38 -11.23
N GLU A 164 -11.29 0.06 -12.17
CA GLU A 164 -10.92 -0.67 -13.38
C GLU A 164 -9.82 -1.72 -13.18
N GLY A 165 -9.22 -1.79 -11.99
CA GLY A 165 -8.14 -2.72 -11.66
C GLY A 165 -6.79 -2.04 -11.40
N PRO A 166 -5.68 -2.81 -11.43
CA PRO A 166 -4.37 -2.35 -11.02
C PRO A 166 -3.75 -1.35 -12.00
N ARG A 167 -3.21 -0.24 -11.47
CA ARG A 167 -2.67 0.88 -12.23
C ARG A 167 -1.15 0.97 -12.15
N THR A 168 -0.61 0.87 -10.94
CA THR A 168 0.82 1.10 -10.68
C THR A 168 1.34 0.22 -9.56
N VAL A 169 2.64 -0.10 -9.61
CA VAL A 169 3.40 -0.65 -8.48
C VAL A 169 4.38 0.41 -8.01
N THR A 170 4.47 0.65 -6.70
CA THR A 170 5.46 1.54 -6.11
C THR A 170 6.40 0.77 -5.21
N PHE A 171 7.69 0.97 -5.43
CA PHE A 171 8.78 0.48 -4.60
C PHE A 171 9.26 1.63 -3.72
N ALA A 172 9.36 1.42 -2.41
CA ALA A 172 9.80 2.47 -1.49
C ALA A 172 10.75 1.94 -0.42
N THR A 173 11.82 2.70 -0.16
CA THR A 173 12.86 2.27 0.78
C THR A 173 13.52 3.39 1.59
N ARG A 174 14.03 3.05 2.77
CA ARG A 174 15.02 3.87 3.47
C ARG A 174 16.38 3.69 2.78
N LEU A 175 16.74 4.67 1.96
CA LEU A 175 17.96 4.62 1.15
C LEU A 175 19.25 4.40 1.94
N GLY A 176 19.34 4.88 3.19
CA GLY A 176 20.52 4.66 4.03
C GLY A 176 20.71 3.23 4.52
N SER A 177 19.75 2.33 4.28
CA SER A 177 19.85 0.90 4.62
C SER A 177 19.59 0.00 3.40
N LEU A 178 19.76 0.54 2.19
CA LEU A 178 19.58 -0.20 0.95
C LEU A 178 20.95 -0.65 0.45
N GLU A 179 21.15 -1.96 0.25
CA GLU A 179 22.36 -2.47 -0.39
C GLU A 179 22.18 -2.45 -1.91
N ARG A 180 21.05 -3.00 -2.38
CA ARG A 180 20.62 -2.96 -3.79
C ARG A 180 19.09 -2.94 -3.92
N PRO A 181 18.54 -2.39 -5.02
CA PRO A 181 17.09 -2.33 -5.24
C PRO A 181 16.36 -3.66 -5.11
N SER A 182 16.94 -4.77 -5.57
CA SER A 182 16.34 -6.11 -5.47
C SER A 182 16.12 -6.60 -4.03
N ASP A 183 16.71 -5.96 -3.02
CA ASP A 183 16.38 -6.24 -1.61
C ASP A 183 14.90 -5.95 -1.28
N LEU A 184 14.20 -5.20 -2.13
CA LEU A 184 12.76 -4.95 -2.02
C LEU A 184 11.90 -6.16 -2.44
N ALA A 185 12.49 -7.17 -3.10
CA ALA A 185 11.79 -8.37 -3.55
C ALA A 185 11.04 -9.08 -2.42
N GLU A 186 11.63 -9.13 -1.21
CA GLU A 186 11.04 -9.76 -0.03
C GLU A 186 9.73 -9.08 0.45
N ARG A 187 9.44 -7.88 -0.07
CA ARG A 187 8.24 -7.08 0.21
C ARG A 187 7.33 -6.93 -0.99
N LEU A 188 7.57 -7.66 -2.09
CA LEU A 188 6.61 -7.75 -3.17
C LEU A 188 5.24 -8.22 -2.63
N PRO A 189 4.12 -7.63 -3.10
CA PRO A 189 2.79 -8.11 -2.79
C PRO A 189 2.58 -9.55 -3.26
N LYS A 190 1.58 -10.24 -2.72
CA LYS A 190 1.33 -11.66 -3.04
C LYS A 190 1.15 -11.90 -4.54
N ALA A 191 0.60 -10.93 -5.27
CA ALA A 191 0.46 -10.96 -6.73
C ALA A 191 1.79 -11.00 -7.51
N LEU A 192 2.93 -10.67 -6.89
CA LEU A 192 4.22 -10.54 -7.57
C LEU A 192 5.34 -11.37 -6.94
N ILE A 193 5.26 -11.70 -5.65
CA ILE A 193 6.40 -12.25 -4.91
C ILE A 193 6.85 -13.62 -5.43
N HIS A 194 5.92 -14.52 -5.75
CA HIS A 194 6.25 -15.84 -6.33
C HIS A 194 6.62 -15.76 -7.82
N ARG A 195 6.28 -14.64 -8.46
CA ARG A 195 6.60 -14.33 -9.86
C ARG A 195 7.96 -13.65 -10.01
N ASN A 196 8.69 -13.43 -8.93
CA ASN A 196 10.06 -12.94 -9.00
C ASN A 196 11.05 -14.05 -9.39
N VAL A 197 10.88 -14.59 -10.61
CA VAL A 197 11.70 -15.65 -11.19
C VAL A 197 12.13 -15.29 -12.62
N PRO A 198 13.23 -15.86 -13.14
CA PRO A 198 13.66 -15.61 -14.52
C PRO A 198 12.53 -15.84 -15.53
N GLY A 199 12.36 -14.89 -16.46
CA GLY A 199 11.30 -14.92 -17.48
C GLY A 199 10.06 -14.08 -17.13
N GLU A 200 9.89 -13.69 -15.87
CA GLU A 200 8.80 -12.81 -15.43
C GLU A 200 9.20 -11.32 -15.46
N PRO A 201 8.27 -10.39 -15.77
CA PRO A 201 8.59 -8.98 -15.89
C PRO A 201 9.11 -8.34 -14.59
N VAL A 202 8.55 -8.71 -13.43
CA VAL A 202 9.02 -8.17 -12.13
C VAL A 202 10.48 -8.55 -11.83
N HIS A 203 10.89 -9.76 -12.21
CA HIS A 203 12.28 -10.19 -12.07
C HIS A 203 13.21 -9.42 -13.01
N ALA A 204 12.79 -9.21 -14.27
CA ALA A 204 13.55 -8.39 -15.22
C ALA A 204 13.69 -6.94 -14.71
N PHE A 205 12.62 -6.35 -14.19
CA PHE A 205 12.65 -5.00 -13.60
C PHE A 205 13.65 -4.89 -12.46
N LEU A 206 13.62 -5.80 -11.48
CA LEU A 206 14.54 -5.75 -10.35
C LEU A 206 16.01 -5.97 -10.76
N ARG A 207 16.26 -6.85 -11.75
CA ARG A 207 17.60 -7.03 -12.33
C ARG A 207 18.10 -5.74 -12.99
N ASP A 208 17.25 -5.10 -13.79
CA ASP A 208 17.63 -3.88 -14.50
C ASP A 208 17.78 -2.70 -13.54
N PHE A 209 17.00 -2.67 -12.46
CA PHE A 209 17.16 -1.71 -11.38
C PHE A 209 18.49 -1.90 -10.65
N ASP A 210 18.88 -3.14 -10.32
CA ASP A 210 20.19 -3.43 -9.74
C ASP A 210 21.33 -2.97 -10.66
N ARG A 211 21.20 -3.19 -11.98
CA ARG A 211 22.16 -2.71 -12.98
C ARG A 211 22.26 -1.19 -12.98
N ALA A 212 21.13 -0.48 -13.00
CA ALA A 212 21.10 0.99 -12.96
C ALA A 212 21.69 1.53 -11.64
N TRP A 213 21.42 0.88 -10.52
CA TRP A 213 21.99 1.22 -9.22
C TRP A 213 23.50 1.00 -9.14
N ALA A 214 24.01 -0.08 -9.74
CA ALA A 214 25.44 -0.34 -9.87
C ALA A 214 26.12 0.70 -10.77
N ALA A 215 25.53 1.02 -11.92
CA ALA A 215 26.03 2.08 -12.81
C ALA A 215 26.05 3.46 -12.14
N ALA A 216 25.10 3.74 -11.25
CA ALA A 216 25.05 4.97 -10.46
C ALA A 216 26.06 5.02 -9.29
N ALA A 217 26.91 4.01 -9.08
CA ALA A 217 27.89 3.97 -7.98
C ALA A 217 28.76 5.24 -7.83
N PRO A 218 29.21 5.93 -8.90
CA PRO A 218 29.96 7.18 -8.77
C PRO A 218 29.21 8.30 -8.02
N TYR A 219 27.88 8.24 -7.95
CA TYR A 219 27.05 9.21 -7.22
C TYR A 219 26.97 8.92 -5.71
N ALA A 220 27.54 7.82 -5.23
CA ALA A 220 27.52 7.46 -3.81
C ALA A 220 28.18 8.52 -2.91
N SER A 221 29.20 9.23 -3.41
CA SER A 221 29.87 10.35 -2.73
C SER A 221 28.93 11.53 -2.45
N TYR A 222 27.87 11.71 -3.26
CA TYR A 222 26.81 12.70 -3.06
C TYR A 222 25.64 12.17 -2.21
N GLY A 223 25.77 10.95 -1.68
CA GLY A 223 24.80 10.29 -0.82
C GLY A 223 23.81 9.39 -1.55
N ALA A 224 23.25 8.41 -0.80
CA ALA A 224 22.33 7.39 -1.32
C ALA A 224 21.11 7.97 -2.03
N ARG A 225 20.65 9.18 -1.67
CA ARG A 225 19.56 9.88 -2.35
C ARG A 225 19.92 10.26 -3.79
N GLN A 226 21.11 10.82 -4.02
CA GLN A 226 21.51 11.20 -5.38
C GLN A 226 21.76 9.97 -6.24
N ARG A 227 22.39 8.93 -5.66
CA ARG A 227 22.53 7.64 -6.32
C ARG A 227 21.18 7.03 -6.73
N TRP A 228 20.18 7.07 -5.84
CA TRP A 228 18.82 6.58 -6.15
C TRP A 228 18.17 7.37 -7.27
N ILE A 229 18.19 8.70 -7.19
CA ILE A 229 17.64 9.58 -8.22
C ILE A 229 18.29 9.29 -9.57
N ARG A 230 19.62 9.07 -9.60
CA ARG A 230 20.32 8.72 -10.84
C ARG A 230 19.88 7.36 -11.37
N ALA A 231 19.86 6.33 -10.53
CA ALA A 231 19.45 4.99 -10.93
C ALA A 231 18.00 4.95 -11.48
N VAL A 232 17.08 5.67 -10.83
CA VAL A 232 15.69 5.76 -11.30
C VAL A 232 15.57 6.56 -12.60
N ARG A 233 16.39 7.61 -12.80
CA ARG A 233 16.47 8.29 -14.10
C ARG A 233 16.89 7.34 -15.21
N ASP A 234 17.92 6.52 -14.97
CA ASP A 234 18.41 5.58 -15.97
C ASP A 234 17.35 4.51 -16.30
N LEU A 235 16.57 4.06 -15.31
CA LEU A 235 15.45 3.15 -15.54
C LEU A 235 14.36 3.71 -16.47
N THR A 236 14.17 5.03 -16.53
CA THR A 236 13.10 5.64 -17.35
C THR A 236 13.30 5.44 -18.86
N ALA A 237 14.50 5.03 -19.29
CA ALA A 237 14.77 4.70 -20.69
C ALA A 237 14.02 3.43 -21.14
N ASP A 238 13.91 2.44 -20.25
CA ASP A 238 13.41 1.10 -20.59
C ASP A 238 12.10 0.76 -19.87
N TRP A 239 11.76 1.46 -18.78
CA TRP A 239 10.60 1.16 -17.94
C TRP A 239 9.64 2.34 -17.82
N PRO A 240 8.31 2.10 -17.83
CA PRO A 240 7.30 3.15 -17.73
C PRO A 240 7.17 3.64 -16.29
N VAL A 241 8.16 4.40 -15.83
CA VAL A 241 8.15 5.12 -14.57
C VAL A 241 7.13 6.27 -14.67
N THR A 242 6.24 6.36 -13.70
CA THR A 242 5.07 7.26 -13.72
C THR A 242 5.14 8.37 -12.67
N ASP A 243 6.11 8.29 -11.75
CA ASP A 243 6.42 9.36 -10.82
C ASP A 243 7.65 10.16 -11.27
N GLY A 244 8.14 11.06 -10.42
CA GLY A 244 9.24 11.95 -10.76
C GLY A 244 10.13 12.31 -9.59
N PRO A 245 11.12 13.20 -9.80
CA PRO A 245 12.17 13.50 -8.83
C PRO A 245 11.67 13.95 -7.44
N VAL A 246 10.44 14.47 -7.33
CA VAL A 246 9.83 14.80 -6.03
C VAL A 246 9.60 13.54 -5.19
N ARG A 247 9.13 12.44 -5.79
CA ARG A 247 8.95 11.14 -5.12
C ARG A 247 10.25 10.39 -4.99
N TRP A 248 11.12 10.43 -6.01
CA TRP A 248 12.42 9.75 -5.94
C TRP A 248 13.30 10.23 -4.79
N ARG A 249 13.24 11.53 -4.43
CA ARG A 249 13.92 12.09 -3.24
C ARG A 249 13.47 11.44 -1.92
N GLN A 250 12.26 10.88 -1.86
CA GLN A 250 11.73 10.15 -0.72
C GLN A 250 12.20 8.69 -0.68
N GLY A 251 12.93 8.23 -1.70
CA GLY A 251 13.35 6.84 -1.87
C GLY A 251 12.25 5.98 -2.47
N GLU A 252 11.52 6.52 -3.44
CA GLU A 252 10.39 5.87 -4.10
C GLU A 252 10.64 5.79 -5.61
N VAL A 253 10.01 4.81 -6.27
CA VAL A 253 9.82 4.75 -7.72
C VAL A 253 8.48 4.07 -8.00
N THR A 254 7.67 4.66 -8.88
CA THR A 254 6.36 4.11 -9.27
C THR A 254 6.37 3.73 -10.74
N VAL A 255 6.00 2.50 -11.06
CA VAL A 255 5.99 1.92 -12.41
C VAL A 255 4.56 1.55 -12.79
N ALA A 256 4.19 1.71 -14.06
CA ALA A 256 2.89 1.26 -14.56
C ALA A 256 2.73 -0.26 -14.37
N TRP A 257 1.57 -0.69 -13.84
CA TRP A 257 1.29 -2.10 -13.51
C TRP A 257 1.49 -3.02 -14.71
N GLY A 258 1.03 -2.61 -15.90
CA GLY A 258 1.10 -3.43 -17.11
C GLY A 258 2.51 -3.92 -17.47
N ALA A 259 3.56 -3.17 -17.08
CA ALA A 259 4.94 -3.59 -17.31
C ALA A 259 5.45 -4.64 -16.32
N LEU A 260 4.77 -4.81 -15.17
CA LEU A 260 5.15 -5.75 -14.11
C LEU A 260 4.13 -6.88 -13.91
N ALA A 261 3.02 -6.84 -14.63
CA ALA A 261 1.97 -7.84 -14.56
C ALA A 261 2.57 -9.25 -14.84
N PRO A 262 2.25 -10.26 -14.02
CA PRO A 262 2.69 -11.64 -14.26
C PRO A 262 2.30 -12.13 -15.66
N ARG A 263 3.15 -12.96 -16.26
CA ARG A 263 2.82 -13.67 -17.50
C ARG A 263 2.04 -14.94 -17.14
N GLY A 264 0.86 -15.11 -17.74
CA GLY A 264 0.00 -16.29 -17.52
C GLY A 264 -0.96 -16.11 -16.36
#